data_AF-A0A1X6NS44-F1
#
_entry.id   AF-A0A1X6NS44-F1
#
_cell.length_a   1.000
_cell.length_b   1.000
_cell.length_c   1.000
_cell.angle_alpha   90.00
_cell.angle_beta   90.00
_cell.angle_gamma   90.00
#
_symmetry.space_group_name_H-M   'P 1'
#
loop_
_entity.id
_entity.type
_entity.pdbx_description
1 polymer ?
#
loop_
_entity_poly.entity_id
_entity_poly.type
_entity_poly.pdbx_seq_one_letter_code
_entity_poly.pdbx_strand_id
1 'polypeptide(L)'
;MDRSRATDRDEVERFLATLSDYQPTVPDALVTYYLSRAGFVTSDQRVIRLIGLAAQKFIADVGNDALAQARLRMAAESAGGRGGKAARQGAVATGLGVDTRVTLTTDDLEKALREYGVPLHKPPYYADSVTAGLPTDGGGPAKAPPTKGGAKGGGGASGH
;
A
#
# COMPACT_ATOMS: atom_id res chain seq x y z
N MET A 1 14.67 40.49 6.74
CA MET A 1 14.13 39.27 7.39
C MET A 1 12.68 39.44 7.84
N ASP A 2 12.20 40.64 8.18
CA ASP A 2 10.84 40.84 8.69
C ASP A 2 9.72 40.74 7.62
N ARG A 3 10.01 41.16 6.38
CA ARG A 3 9.02 41.18 5.29
C ARG A 3 8.53 39.79 4.85
N SER A 4 9.36 38.75 5.01
CA SER A 4 9.00 37.36 4.67
C SER A 4 7.99 36.76 5.64
N ARG A 5 8.13 37.07 6.95
CA ARG A 5 7.22 36.59 7.98
C ARG A 5 5.82 37.22 7.88
N ALA A 6 5.76 38.46 7.42
CA ALA A 6 4.48 39.13 7.15
C ALA A 6 3.71 38.44 6.02
N THR A 7 4.37 38.13 4.90
CA THR A 7 3.75 37.40 3.78
C THR A 7 3.26 36.00 4.19
N ASP A 8 4.06 35.23 4.93
CA ASP A 8 3.64 33.89 5.41
C ASP A 8 2.39 33.98 6.30
N ARG A 9 2.33 35.01 7.16
CA ARG A 9 1.17 35.24 8.03
C ARG A 9 -0.07 35.59 7.20
N ASP A 10 0.05 36.49 6.23
CA ASP A 10 -1.05 36.87 5.36
C ASP A 10 -1.57 35.67 4.55
N GLU A 11 -0.68 34.78 4.12
CA GLU A 11 -1.03 33.54 3.44
C GLU A 11 -1.80 32.58 4.36
N VAL A 12 -1.35 32.39 5.60
CA VAL A 12 -2.04 31.56 6.58
C VAL A 12 -3.42 32.13 6.91
N GLU A 13 -3.55 33.44 7.11
CA GLU A 13 -4.85 34.07 7.39
C GLU A 13 -5.83 33.88 6.23
N ARG A 14 -5.37 34.02 4.98
CA ARG A 14 -6.18 33.73 3.78
C ARG A 14 -6.57 32.26 3.71
N PHE A 15 -5.64 31.34 3.99
CA PHE A 15 -5.94 29.92 4.01
C PHE A 15 -6.98 29.58 5.08
N LEU A 16 -6.85 30.09 6.30
CA LEU A 16 -7.85 29.88 7.36
C LEU A 16 -9.22 30.48 7.00
N ALA A 17 -9.24 31.57 6.24
CA ALA A 17 -10.48 32.15 5.74
C ALA A 17 -11.16 31.21 4.72
N THR A 18 -10.43 30.53 3.83
CA THR A 18 -11.05 29.60 2.87
C THR A 18 -11.63 28.35 3.53
N LEU A 19 -11.16 27.98 4.73
CA LEU A 19 -11.70 26.83 5.47
C LEU A 19 -13.14 27.00 5.96
N SER A 20 -13.67 28.22 6.03
CA SER A 20 -15.07 28.45 6.43
C SER A 20 -16.06 27.87 5.44
N ASP A 21 -15.69 27.76 4.17
CA ASP A 21 -16.58 27.33 3.09
C ASP A 21 -16.15 26.00 2.47
N TYR A 22 -14.93 25.55 2.76
CA TYR A 22 -14.42 24.29 2.27
C TYR A 22 -15.07 23.08 2.95
N GLN A 23 -15.42 22.04 2.17
CA GLN A 23 -15.89 20.76 2.68
C GLN A 23 -14.84 19.67 2.43
N PRO A 24 -14.08 19.24 3.45
CA PRO A 24 -13.10 18.17 3.29
C PRO A 24 -13.77 16.84 2.99
N THR A 25 -13.07 15.97 2.25
CA THR A 25 -13.44 14.55 2.02
C THR A 25 -13.72 13.75 3.30
N VAL A 26 -13.13 14.13 4.43
CA VAL A 26 -13.33 13.53 5.75
C VAL A 26 -14.44 14.33 6.43
N PRO A 27 -15.59 13.72 6.72
CA PRO A 27 -16.72 14.40 7.35
C PRO A 27 -16.38 15.07 8.69
N ASP A 28 -16.89 16.29 8.89
CA ASP A 28 -16.68 17.07 10.12
C ASP A 28 -17.09 16.28 11.38
N ALA A 29 -18.19 15.53 11.33
CA ALA A 29 -18.66 14.71 12.44
C ALA A 29 -17.65 13.64 12.89
N LEU A 30 -16.88 13.05 11.96
CA LEU A 30 -15.84 12.08 12.30
C LEU A 30 -14.67 12.77 12.99
N VAL A 31 -14.28 13.95 12.52
CA VAL A 31 -13.22 14.73 13.15
C VAL A 31 -13.63 15.12 14.56
N THR A 32 -14.85 15.65 14.76
CA THR A 32 -15.39 15.99 16.08
C THR A 32 -15.41 14.79 17.03
N TYR A 33 -15.80 13.61 16.55
CA TYR A 33 -15.78 12.38 17.35
C TYR A 33 -14.37 12.04 17.84
N TYR A 34 -13.37 12.03 16.95
CA TYR A 34 -11.98 11.72 17.34
C TYR A 34 -11.36 12.80 18.23
N LEU A 35 -11.68 14.07 18.00
CA LEU A 35 -11.25 15.16 18.88
C LEU A 35 -11.82 15.01 20.29
N SER A 36 -13.12 14.73 20.39
CA SER A 36 -13.77 14.51 21.69
C SER A 36 -13.17 13.32 22.43
N ARG A 37 -12.86 12.23 21.70
CA ARG A 37 -12.16 11.07 22.25
C ARG A 37 -10.74 11.39 22.73
N ALA A 38 -10.06 12.33 22.09
CA ALA A 38 -8.76 12.84 22.53
C ALA A 38 -8.87 13.88 23.67
N GLY A 39 -10.08 14.23 24.11
CA GLY A 39 -10.32 15.22 25.16
C GLY A 39 -10.32 16.68 24.68
N PHE A 40 -10.42 16.91 23.37
CA PHE A 40 -10.47 18.25 22.77
C PHE A 40 -11.84 18.52 22.17
N VAL A 41 -12.46 19.65 22.55
CA VAL A 41 -13.75 20.09 22.02
C VAL A 41 -13.61 21.53 21.55
N THR A 42 -14.09 21.81 20.34
CA THR A 42 -14.13 23.15 19.76
C THR A 42 -15.42 23.35 18.99
N SER A 43 -15.94 24.58 18.99
CA SER A 43 -17.08 25.00 18.18
C SER A 43 -16.66 25.61 16.84
N ASP A 44 -15.37 25.95 16.67
CA ASP A 44 -14.87 26.56 15.44
C ASP A 44 -14.72 25.52 14.32
N GLN A 45 -15.59 25.62 13.32
CA GLN A 45 -15.60 24.74 12.15
C GLN A 45 -14.29 24.78 11.35
N ARG A 46 -13.57 25.91 11.36
CA ARG A 46 -12.30 26.05 10.64
C ARG A 46 -11.24 25.14 11.25
N VAL A 47 -11.23 25.01 12.58
CA VAL A 47 -10.30 24.13 13.29
C VAL A 47 -10.61 22.67 12.99
N ILE A 48 -11.90 22.30 13.02
CA ILE A 48 -12.34 20.94 12.69
C ILE A 48 -11.90 20.57 11.26
N ARG A 49 -12.17 21.44 10.29
CA ARG A 49 -11.82 21.20 8.89
C ARG A 49 -10.32 21.24 8.63
N LEU A 50 -9.58 22.10 9.32
CA LEU A 50 -8.12 22.13 9.28
C LEU A 50 -7.53 20.78 9.69
N ILE A 51 -8.03 20.20 10.78
CA ILE A 51 -7.58 18.90 11.27
C ILE A 51 -7.97 17.79 10.29
N GLY A 52 -9.18 17.83 9.74
CA GLY A 52 -9.62 16.91 8.68
C GLY A 52 -8.71 16.97 7.44
N LEU A 53 -8.38 18.18 6.97
CA LEU A 53 -7.45 18.40 5.86
C LEU A 53 -6.03 17.93 6.17
N ALA A 54 -5.53 18.19 7.39
CA ALA A 54 -4.21 17.74 7.81
C ALA A 54 -4.14 16.20 7.80
N ALA A 55 -5.18 15.52 8.29
CA ALA A 55 -5.27 14.06 8.25
C ALA A 55 -5.31 13.53 6.81
N GLN A 56 -6.08 14.18 5.92
CA GLN A 56 -6.10 13.83 4.49
C GLN A 56 -4.74 14.00 3.83
N LYS A 57 -4.09 15.13 4.08
CA LYS A 57 -2.76 15.41 3.55
C LYS A 57 -1.77 14.35 4.04
N PHE A 58 -1.81 14.00 5.33
CA PHE A 58 -0.96 12.96 5.89
C PHE A 58 -1.14 11.62 5.18
N ILE A 59 -2.39 11.18 4.98
CA ILE A 59 -2.69 9.94 4.25
C ILE A 59 -2.20 10.02 2.80
N ALA A 60 -2.37 11.18 2.14
CA ALA A 60 -1.92 11.39 0.78
C ALA A 60 -0.39 11.35 0.65
N ASP A 61 0.32 11.97 1.59
CA ASP A 61 1.79 11.98 1.63
C ASP A 61 2.32 10.54 1.82
N VAL A 62 1.81 9.79 2.79
CA VAL A 62 2.14 8.36 3.00
C VAL A 62 1.81 7.51 1.75
N GLY A 63 0.66 7.76 1.13
CA GLY A 63 0.24 7.06 -0.09
C GLY A 63 1.15 7.33 -1.29
N ASN A 64 1.64 8.56 -1.43
CA ASN A 64 2.59 8.95 -2.48
C ASN A 64 3.97 8.31 -2.26
N ASP A 65 4.45 8.25 -1.01
CA ASP A 65 5.71 7.58 -0.68
C ASP A 65 5.64 6.08 -0.95
N ALA A 66 4.54 5.43 -0.56
CA ALA A 66 4.30 4.02 -0.87
C ALA A 66 4.18 3.78 -2.39
N LEU A 67 3.56 4.70 -3.14
CA LEU A 67 3.49 4.64 -4.60
C LEU A 67 4.89 4.71 -5.25
N ALA A 68 5.79 5.53 -4.71
CA ALA A 68 7.17 5.60 -5.17
C ALA A 68 7.89 4.26 -4.96
N GLN A 69 7.73 3.63 -3.78
CA GLN A 69 8.29 2.31 -3.49
C GLN A 69 7.72 1.21 -4.41
N ALA A 70 6.41 1.25 -4.68
CA ALA A 70 5.75 0.32 -5.59
C ALA A 70 6.32 0.40 -7.02
N ARG A 71 6.57 1.62 -7.50
CA ARG A 71 7.19 1.88 -8.81
C ARG A 71 8.63 1.38 -8.88
N LEU A 72 9.42 1.61 -7.84
CA LEU A 72 10.80 1.11 -7.77
C LEU A 72 10.85 -0.42 -7.80
N ARG A 73 9.94 -1.11 -7.08
CA ARG A 73 9.83 -2.57 -7.15
C ARG A 73 9.50 -3.04 -8.56
N MET A 74 8.45 -2.50 -9.19
CA MET A 74 8.06 -2.91 -10.55
C MET A 74 9.18 -2.66 -11.57
N ALA A 75 9.92 -1.56 -11.44
CA ALA A 75 11.08 -1.28 -12.29
C ALA A 75 12.18 -2.34 -12.11
N ALA A 76 12.49 -2.74 -10.87
CA ALA A 76 13.46 -3.79 -10.57
C ALA A 76 13.03 -5.17 -11.12
N GLU A 77 11.74 -5.52 -11.00
CA GLU A 77 11.17 -6.76 -11.56
C GLU A 77 11.24 -6.78 -13.09
N SER A 78 11.05 -5.63 -13.74
CA SER A 78 11.14 -5.50 -15.20
C SER A 78 12.57 -5.56 -15.75
N ALA A 79 13.58 -5.21 -14.94
CA ALA A 79 14.98 -5.17 -15.36
C ALA A 79 15.73 -6.51 -15.15
N GLY A 80 15.26 -7.39 -14.25
CA GLY A 80 16.00 -8.59 -13.82
C GLY A 80 15.66 -9.91 -14.51
N GLY A 81 14.66 -9.98 -15.40
CA GLY A 81 14.13 -11.25 -15.92
C GLY A 81 14.19 -11.39 -17.45
N ARG A 82 14.80 -12.48 -17.94
CA ARG A 82 14.80 -12.98 -19.34
C ARG A 82 13.39 -13.36 -19.84
N GLY A 83 12.45 -12.42 -19.85
CA GLY A 83 11.06 -12.70 -20.16
C GLY A 83 10.19 -11.45 -20.27
N GLY A 84 10.65 -10.44 -21.02
CA GLY A 84 9.96 -9.14 -21.23
C GLY A 84 8.59 -9.18 -21.92
N LYS A 85 7.87 -10.31 -21.83
CA LYS A 85 6.53 -10.52 -22.41
C LYS A 85 5.51 -11.12 -21.44
N ALA A 86 5.90 -11.68 -20.28
CA ALA A 86 4.96 -12.33 -19.36
C ALA A 86 4.33 -11.40 -18.30
N ALA A 87 5.01 -10.32 -17.89
CA ALA A 87 4.44 -9.31 -16.98
C ALA A 87 3.34 -8.44 -17.62
N ARG A 88 3.02 -8.68 -18.90
CA ARG A 88 1.91 -8.03 -19.62
C ARG A 88 0.55 -8.69 -19.34
N GLN A 89 0.52 -9.77 -18.56
CA GLN A 89 -0.68 -10.60 -18.38
C GLN A 89 -1.76 -9.97 -17.47
N GLY A 90 -1.48 -8.80 -16.88
CA GLY A 90 -2.46 -7.96 -16.18
C GLY A 90 -2.71 -6.59 -16.84
N ALA A 91 -2.19 -6.37 -18.05
CA ALA A 91 -2.40 -5.13 -18.79
C ALA A 91 -3.78 -5.14 -19.46
N VAL A 92 -4.64 -4.21 -19.07
CA VAL A 92 -5.81 -3.89 -19.90
C VAL A 92 -5.27 -3.09 -21.08
N ALA A 93 -5.34 -3.67 -22.29
CA ALA A 93 -5.06 -2.94 -23.51
C ALA A 93 -6.17 -1.91 -23.72
N THR A 94 -5.99 -0.71 -23.20
CA THR A 94 -6.73 0.46 -23.67
C THR A 94 -5.96 1.02 -24.87
N GLY A 95 -6.65 1.60 -25.85
CA GLY A 95 -6.07 2.03 -27.14
C GLY A 95 -4.96 3.08 -27.08
N LEU A 96 -4.42 3.40 -25.89
CA LEU A 96 -3.36 4.38 -25.63
C LEU A 96 -2.07 3.79 -25.02
N GLY A 97 -1.98 2.49 -24.77
CA GLY A 97 -0.75 1.87 -24.25
C GLY A 97 -0.99 0.71 -23.28
N VAL A 98 0.10 0.07 -22.82
CA VAL A 98 0.07 -0.98 -21.81
C VAL A 98 0.02 -0.32 -20.43
N ASP A 99 -1.16 -0.31 -19.80
CA ASP A 99 -1.30 0.12 -18.41
C ASP A 99 -0.77 -0.98 -17.46
N THR A 100 0.50 -0.85 -17.04
CA THR A 100 1.02 -1.64 -15.92
C THR A 100 0.30 -1.19 -14.64
N ARG A 101 -0.70 -1.96 -14.19
CA ARG A 101 -1.49 -1.63 -13.01
C ARG A 101 -0.63 -1.65 -11.75
N VAL A 102 -0.40 -0.47 -11.18
CA VAL A 102 0.30 -0.36 -9.90
C VAL A 102 -0.59 -0.89 -8.77
N THR A 103 -0.04 -1.75 -7.93
CA THR A 103 -0.73 -2.32 -6.76
C THR A 103 0.02 -1.93 -5.49
N LEU A 104 -0.70 -1.40 -4.51
CA LEU A 104 -0.17 -1.11 -3.18
C LEU A 104 0.03 -2.43 -2.42
N THR A 105 1.26 -2.76 -2.05
CA THR A 105 1.57 -3.95 -1.24
C THR A 105 1.98 -3.55 0.18
N THR A 106 1.96 -4.53 1.09
CA THR A 106 2.42 -4.32 2.47
C THR A 106 3.90 -3.94 2.54
N ASP A 107 4.72 -4.43 1.61
CA ASP A 107 6.16 -4.16 1.59
C ASP A 107 6.46 -2.70 1.20
N ASP A 108 5.66 -2.13 0.29
CA ASP A 108 5.77 -0.70 -0.06
C ASP A 108 5.34 0.18 1.11
N LEU A 109 4.23 -0.19 1.74
CA LEU A 109 3.68 0.56 2.86
C LEU A 109 4.59 0.48 4.09
N GLU A 110 5.20 -0.67 4.38
CA GLU A 110 6.17 -0.80 5.46
C GLU A 110 7.37 0.12 5.25
N LYS A 111 7.91 0.18 4.02
CA LYS A 111 9.02 1.06 3.69
C LYS A 111 8.65 2.54 3.86
N ALA A 112 7.48 2.94 3.36
CA ALA A 112 6.98 4.30 3.52
C ALA A 112 6.80 4.68 5.00
N LEU A 113 6.11 3.84 5.77
CA LEU A 113 5.81 4.09 7.19
C LEU A 113 7.07 4.11 8.08
N ARG A 114 8.14 3.42 7.67
CA ARG A 114 9.43 3.43 8.38
C ARG A 114 10.02 4.84 8.47
N GLU A 115 9.81 5.69 7.46
CA GLU A 115 10.26 7.09 7.45
C GLU A 115 9.47 7.95 8.46
N TYR A 116 8.23 7.57 8.75
CA TYR A 116 7.37 8.20 9.76
C TYR A 116 7.54 7.60 11.17
N GLY A 117 8.47 6.64 11.34
CA GLY A 117 8.74 5.99 12.63
C GLY A 117 7.67 4.99 13.08
N VAL A 118 6.79 4.55 12.17
CA VAL A 118 5.73 3.58 12.47
C VAL A 118 6.21 2.17 12.11
N PRO A 119 6.43 1.26 13.08
CA PRO A 119 6.85 -0.10 12.79
C PRO A 119 5.66 -0.91 12.27
N LEU A 120 5.75 -1.41 11.04
CA LEU A 120 4.81 -2.37 10.47
C LEU A 120 5.54 -3.69 10.26
N HIS A 121 5.24 -4.71 11.07
CA HIS A 121 5.80 -6.05 10.90
C HIS A 121 4.69 -7.05 10.62
N LYS A 122 4.56 -7.46 9.36
CA LYS A 122 3.63 -8.51 8.97
C LYS A 122 4.42 -9.80 8.69
N PRO A 123 4.23 -10.87 9.49
CA PRO A 123 4.89 -12.13 9.19
C PRO A 123 4.35 -12.71 7.87
N PRO A 124 5.20 -13.39 7.08
CA PRO A 124 4.81 -13.93 5.78
C PRO A 124 3.77 -15.06 5.87
N TYR A 125 3.67 -15.72 7.03
CA TYR A 125 2.67 -16.74 7.33
C TYR A 125 2.36 -16.73 8.83
N TYR A 126 1.10 -17.03 9.16
CA TYR A 126 0.69 -17.36 10.52
C TYR A 126 0.54 -18.87 10.62
N ALA A 127 1.23 -19.46 11.57
CA ALA A 127 1.03 -20.85 11.96
C ALA A 127 -0.15 -20.87 12.95
N ASP A 128 -1.35 -21.25 12.51
CA ASP A 128 -2.56 -21.35 13.37
C ASP A 128 -2.47 -22.43 14.47
N SER A 129 -1.32 -23.09 14.60
CA SER A 129 -1.04 -24.01 15.68
C SER A 129 0.44 -23.96 16.06
N VAL A 130 0.72 -24.10 17.36
CA VAL A 130 2.09 -24.16 17.92
C VAL A 130 2.91 -25.34 17.36
N THR A 131 2.25 -26.28 16.67
CA THR A 131 2.82 -27.48 16.05
C THR A 131 3.13 -27.33 14.57
N ALA A 132 2.75 -26.22 13.91
CA ALA A 132 3.13 -25.99 12.52
C ALA A 132 4.64 -25.69 12.43
N GLY A 133 5.41 -26.75 12.17
CA GLY A 133 6.87 -26.70 12.06
C GLY A 133 7.63 -27.58 13.07
N LEU A 134 6.95 -28.18 14.04
CA LEU A 134 7.55 -29.22 14.87
C LEU A 134 7.58 -30.54 14.06
N PRO A 135 8.68 -31.31 14.09
CA PRO A 135 8.69 -32.66 13.54
C PRO A 135 7.60 -33.46 14.24
N THR A 136 6.62 -33.92 13.47
CA THR A 136 5.62 -34.86 13.98
C THR A 136 6.33 -36.19 14.16
N ASP A 137 6.83 -36.43 15.37
CA ASP A 137 7.31 -37.75 15.79
C ASP A 137 6.10 -38.69 15.85
N GLY A 138 5.66 -39.20 14.69
CA GLY A 138 4.44 -40.00 14.61
C GLY A 138 3.89 -40.23 13.20
N GLY A 139 4.65 -40.88 12.33
CA GLY A 139 4.16 -41.83 11.33
C GLY A 139 3.17 -41.35 10.25
N GLY A 140 3.70 -40.97 9.09
CA GLY A 140 2.96 -40.98 7.82
C GLY A 140 3.57 -40.04 6.78
N PRO A 141 3.89 -40.49 5.54
CA PRO A 141 4.61 -39.65 4.60
C PRO A 141 3.78 -38.43 4.20
N ALA A 142 4.39 -37.25 4.36
CA ALA A 142 3.91 -35.99 3.83
C ALA A 142 3.53 -36.17 2.35
N LYS A 143 2.24 -36.03 2.04
CA LYS A 143 1.74 -36.08 0.68
C LYS A 143 2.26 -34.83 -0.03
N ALA A 144 3.28 -34.99 -0.88
CA ALA A 144 3.81 -33.95 -1.73
C ALA A 144 2.67 -33.29 -2.55
N PRO A 145 2.73 -31.98 -2.84
CA PRO A 145 1.75 -31.32 -3.69
C PRO A 145 1.79 -31.96 -5.10
N PRO A 146 0.64 -32.09 -5.80
CA PRO A 146 0.60 -32.78 -7.08
C PRO A 146 1.46 -32.05 -8.12
N THR A 147 2.57 -32.66 -8.52
CA THR A 147 3.33 -32.26 -9.69
C THR A 147 2.51 -32.62 -10.93
N LYS A 148 2.11 -31.60 -11.72
CA LYS A 148 1.45 -31.79 -13.01
C LYS A 148 2.37 -32.64 -13.91
N GLY A 149 1.86 -33.79 -14.33
CA GLY A 149 2.57 -34.76 -15.16
C GLY A 149 3.06 -34.18 -16.49
N GLY A 150 4.36 -34.35 -16.74
CA GLY A 150 4.92 -34.35 -18.08
C GLY A 150 4.86 -35.77 -18.64
N ALA A 151 3.95 -36.02 -19.58
CA ALA A 151 3.93 -37.24 -20.36
C ALA A 151 5.06 -37.18 -21.40
N LYS A 152 6.12 -37.96 -21.17
CA LYS A 152 7.16 -38.25 -22.17
C LYS A 152 6.95 -39.70 -22.60
N GLY A 153 6.23 -39.91 -23.70
CA GLY A 153 6.08 -41.21 -24.34
C GLY A 153 7.34 -41.59 -25.10
N GLY A 154 7.86 -42.80 -24.84
CA GLY A 154 8.99 -43.38 -25.56
C GLY A 154 8.97 -44.91 -25.48
N GLY A 155 9.21 -45.54 -26.63
CA GLY A 155 9.42 -47.00 -26.85
C GLY A 155 8.15 -47.70 -27.35
N GLY A 156 8.06 -48.33 -28.52
CA GLY A 156 9.06 -48.91 -29.42
C GLY A 156 8.89 -50.44 -29.43
N ALA A 157 8.49 -51.05 -30.55
CA ALA A 157 8.78 -52.47 -30.87
C ALA A 157 8.36 -52.86 -32.30
N SER A 158 9.34 -53.46 -32.99
CA SER A 158 9.38 -54.32 -34.18
C SER A 158 8.13 -55.16 -34.55
N GLY A 159 7.98 -55.41 -35.86
CA GLY A 159 7.21 -56.54 -36.40
C GLY A 159 7.22 -56.61 -37.93
N HIS A 160 8.12 -57.45 -38.46
CA HIS A 160 8.20 -58.11 -39.79
C HIS A 160 7.65 -57.45 -41.06
#